data_AF-A0A967YF22-F1
#
_entry.id   AF-A0A967YF22-F1
#
_cell.length_a   1.000
_cell.length_b   1.000
_cell.length_c   1.000
_cell.angle_alpha   90.00
_cell.angle_beta   90.00
_cell.angle_gamma   90.00
#
_symmetry.space_group_name_H-M   'P 1'
#
loop_
_entity.id
_entity.type
_entity.pdbx_description
1 polymer ?
#
loop_
_entity_poly.entity_id
_entity_poly.type
_entity_poly.pdbx_seq_one_letter_code
_entity_poly.pdbx_strand_id
1 'polypeptide(L)'
;MKKLPYTPNSQIKGRLRQMWLRSRERAAALKRDGYRCQDCGGKQSRAKGKEFFVEVHHKEGILNWENLINEVRKYLLCDPKHLETLCKECHDRRDKN
;
A
#
# COMPACT_ATOMS: atom_id res chain seq x y z
N MET A 1 23.54 3.07 8.49
CA MET A 1 22.94 3.43 7.17
C MET A 1 23.11 4.92 6.95
N LYS A 2 23.68 5.34 5.82
CA LYS A 2 23.80 6.76 5.45
C LYS A 2 22.39 7.31 5.15
N LYS A 3 21.99 8.41 5.79
CA LYS A 3 20.70 9.05 5.51
C LYS A 3 20.74 9.63 4.09
N LEU A 4 19.83 9.17 3.24
CA LEU A 4 19.66 9.73 1.90
C LEU A 4 18.94 11.09 2.00
N PRO A 5 19.23 12.05 1.09
CA PRO A 5 18.54 13.34 1.05
C PRO A 5 17.10 13.23 0.53
N TYR A 6 16.63 12.03 0.18
CA TYR A 6 15.29 11.74 -0.31
C TYR A 6 14.75 10.45 0.33
N THR A 7 13.43 10.30 0.35
CA THR A 7 12.78 9.06 0.79
C THR A 7 13.16 7.90 -0.13
N PRO A 8 13.76 6.81 0.38
CA PRO A 8 14.15 5.67 -0.45
C PRO A 8 12.95 4.96 -1.07
N ASN A 9 13.11 4.43 -2.28
CA ASN A 9 12.06 3.69 -2.98
C ASN A 9 11.52 2.51 -2.16
N SER A 10 12.37 1.85 -1.37
CA SER A 10 11.95 0.76 -0.48
C SER A 10 10.93 1.21 0.58
N GLN A 11 11.07 2.43 1.11
CA GLN A 11 10.11 2.99 2.06
C GLN A 11 8.78 3.32 1.38
N ILE A 12 8.82 3.91 0.18
CA ILE A 12 7.63 4.18 -0.64
C ILE A 12 6.87 2.89 -0.93
N LYS A 13 7.58 1.86 -1.44
CA LYS A 13 7.02 0.53 -1.70
C LYS A 13 6.41 -0.10 -0.44
N GLY A 14 7.08 0.02 0.70
CA GLY A 14 6.58 -0.47 1.99
C GLY A 14 5.26 0.18 2.41
N ARG A 15 5.13 1.50 2.25
CA ARG A 15 3.89 2.23 2.57
C ARG A 15 2.75 1.90 1.61
N LEU A 16 3.04 1.83 0.31
CA LEU A 16 2.06 1.45 -0.71
C LEU A 16 1.57 0.00 -0.51
N ARG A 17 2.45 -0.91 -0.07
CA ARG A 17 2.05 -2.27 0.32
C ARG A 17 1.08 -2.26 1.50
N GLN A 18 1.29 -1.40 2.50
CA GLN A 18 0.36 -1.28 3.64
C GLN A 18 -1.03 -0.78 3.20
N MET A 19 -1.09 0.11 2.22
CA MET A 19 -2.35 0.52 1.59
C MET A 19 -3.02 -0.69 0.89
N TRP A 20 -2.27 -1.41 0.05
CA TRP A 20 -2.78 -2.61 -0.65
C TRP A 20 -3.33 -3.67 0.32
N LEU A 21 -2.65 -3.94 1.42
CA LEU A 21 -3.08 -4.95 2.40
C LEU A 21 -4.44 -4.64 3.03
N ARG A 22 -4.80 -3.35 3.10
CA ARG A 22 -6.08 -2.83 3.64
C ARG A 22 -7.09 -2.46 2.55
N SER A 23 -6.74 -2.70 1.28
CA SER A 23 -7.55 -2.30 0.13
C SER A 23 -8.82 -3.14 -0.01
N ARG A 24 -9.86 -2.55 -0.61
CA ARG A 24 -11.12 -3.25 -0.90
C ARG A 24 -10.94 -4.25 -2.05
N GLU A 25 -10.02 -3.96 -2.96
CA GLU A 25 -9.64 -4.77 -4.11
C GLU A 25 -9.06 -6.10 -3.66
N ARG A 26 -8.09 -6.07 -2.73
CA ARG A 26 -7.55 -7.29 -2.11
C ARG A 26 -8.65 -8.08 -1.40
N ALA A 27 -9.52 -7.41 -0.65
CA ALA A 27 -10.62 -8.07 0.05
C ALA A 27 -11.63 -8.70 -0.93
N ALA A 28 -11.92 -8.03 -2.05
CA ALA A 28 -12.79 -8.53 -3.09
C ALA A 28 -12.21 -9.79 -3.75
N ALA A 29 -10.89 -9.84 -4.01
CA ALA A 29 -10.21 -11.03 -4.51
C ALA A 29 -10.38 -12.21 -3.53
N LEU A 30 -10.11 -12.01 -2.24
CA LEU A 30 -10.29 -13.05 -1.22
C LEU A 30 -11.73 -13.57 -1.15
N LYS A 31 -12.72 -12.68 -1.24
CA LYS A 31 -14.15 -13.04 -1.22
C LYS A 31 -14.57 -13.81 -2.47
N ARG A 32 -14.17 -13.32 -3.66
CA ARG A 32 -14.41 -13.98 -4.96
C ARG A 32 -13.89 -15.40 -4.94
N ASP A 33 -12.69 -15.59 -4.39
CA ASP A 33 -11.98 -16.87 -4.38
C ASP A 33 -12.39 -17.76 -3.19
N GLY A 34 -13.40 -17.35 -2.41
CA GLY A 34 -13.92 -18.11 -1.27
C GLY A 34 -12.88 -18.38 -0.18
N TYR A 35 -11.87 -17.51 -0.08
CA TYR A 35 -10.68 -17.70 0.76
C TYR A 35 -9.96 -19.03 0.48
N ARG A 36 -9.90 -19.47 -0.78
CA ARG A 36 -9.19 -20.67 -1.22
C ARG A 36 -8.00 -20.34 -2.11
N CYS A 37 -6.92 -21.11 -1.95
CA CYS A 37 -5.82 -21.10 -2.91
C CYS A 37 -6.34 -21.51 -4.29
N GLN A 38 -6.03 -20.71 -5.32
CA GLN A 38 -6.48 -20.98 -6.68
C GLN A 38 -5.65 -22.07 -7.39
N ASP A 39 -4.50 -22.43 -6.82
CA ASP A 39 -3.63 -23.48 -7.37
C ASP A 39 -3.91 -24.85 -6.72
N CYS A 40 -4.01 -24.91 -5.37
CA CYS A 40 -4.17 -26.17 -4.64
C CYS A 40 -5.55 -26.39 -4.01
N GLY A 41 -6.46 -25.41 -4.07
CA GLY A 41 -7.82 -25.51 -3.52
C GLY A 41 -7.96 -25.40 -1.98
N GLY A 42 -6.84 -25.37 -1.24
CA GLY A 42 -6.82 -25.26 0.22
C GLY A 42 -7.54 -24.02 0.74
N LYS A 43 -8.41 -24.18 1.75
CA LYS A 43 -9.21 -23.09 2.34
C LYS A 43 -8.50 -22.46 3.53
N GLN A 44 -8.59 -21.13 3.64
CA GLN A 44 -8.07 -20.40 4.79
C GLN A 44 -8.61 -20.97 6.10
N SER A 45 -7.72 -21.17 7.07
CA SER A 45 -8.02 -21.57 8.43
C SER A 45 -7.21 -20.72 9.40
N ARG A 46 -7.86 -20.26 10.47
CA ARG A 46 -7.23 -19.58 11.60
C ARG A 46 -7.26 -20.41 12.88
N ALA A 47 -7.69 -21.67 12.79
CA ALA A 47 -7.76 -22.56 13.94
C ALA A 47 -6.34 -22.92 14.39
N LYS A 48 -6.07 -22.79 15.70
CA LYS A 48 -4.76 -23.06 16.28
C LYS A 48 -4.31 -24.49 15.98
N GLY A 49 -3.11 -24.65 15.43
CA GLY A 49 -2.54 -25.94 15.02
C GLY A 49 -3.07 -26.48 13.69
N LYS A 50 -3.92 -25.72 12.99
CA LYS A 50 -4.40 -26.00 11.62
C LYS A 50 -4.44 -24.71 10.81
N GLU A 51 -3.53 -23.79 11.06
CA GLU A 51 -3.46 -22.51 10.36
C GLU A 51 -3.13 -22.74 8.89
N PHE A 52 -3.95 -22.15 8.03
CA PHE A 52 -3.70 -22.11 6.60
C PHE A 52 -3.97 -20.69 6.14
N PHE A 53 -2.92 -19.96 5.79
CA PHE A 53 -3.04 -18.59 5.33
C PHE A 53 -3.02 -18.54 3.81
N VAL A 54 -3.92 -17.74 3.24
CA VAL A 54 -3.93 -17.43 1.82
C VAL A 54 -3.50 -15.99 1.62
N GLU A 55 -2.71 -15.75 0.59
CA GLU A 55 -2.31 -14.41 0.16
C GLU A 55 -2.84 -14.13 -1.24
N VAL A 56 -3.07 -12.85 -1.54
CA VAL A 56 -3.47 -12.43 -2.88
C VAL A 56 -2.20 -12.11 -3.65
N HIS A 57 -1.97 -12.86 -4.72
CA HIS A 57 -0.88 -12.65 -5.67
C HIS A 57 -1.35 -11.78 -6.84
N HIS A 58 -0.49 -10.85 -7.29
CA HIS A 58 -0.76 -10.10 -8.52
C HIS A 58 -0.31 -10.96 -9.71
N LYS A 59 -1.26 -11.40 -10.55
CA LYS A 59 -0.99 -12.36 -11.65
C LYS A 59 0.07 -11.87 -12.64
N GLU A 60 0.11 -10.57 -12.90
CA GLU A 60 1.05 -9.93 -13.84
C GLU A 60 2.15 -9.16 -13.09
N GLY A 61 2.35 -9.49 -11.81
CA GLY A 61 3.10 -8.62 -10.91
C GLY A 61 2.38 -7.27 -10.69
N ILE A 62 3.08 -6.34 -10.05
CA ILE A 62 2.57 -4.97 -9.88
C ILE A 62 2.85 -4.24 -11.19
N LEU A 63 1.77 -3.84 -11.88
CA LEU A 63 1.77 -3.41 -13.28
C LEU A 63 2.88 -2.40 -13.64
N ASN A 64 3.15 -1.40 -12.79
CA ASN A 64 4.24 -0.46 -13.05
C ASN A 64 4.74 0.25 -11.77
N TRP A 65 5.77 -0.31 -11.13
CA TRP A 65 6.37 0.30 -9.93
C TRP A 65 7.04 1.65 -10.20
N GLU A 66 7.68 1.80 -11.36
CA GLU A 66 8.45 3.00 -11.68
C GLU A 66 7.53 4.21 -11.82
N ASN A 67 6.48 4.09 -12.64
CA ASN A 67 5.49 5.15 -12.81
C ASN A 67 4.79 5.46 -11.48
N LEU A 68 4.40 4.45 -10.71
CA LEU A 68 3.76 4.66 -9.41
C LEU A 68 4.65 5.47 -8.45
N ILE A 69 5.95 5.15 -8.41
CA ILE A 69 6.91 5.88 -7.56
C ILE A 69 7.13 7.29 -8.09
N ASN A 70 7.21 7.47 -9.41
CA ASN A 70 7.37 8.78 -10.05
C ASN A 70 6.19 9.70 -9.72
N GLU A 71 4.95 9.20 -9.82
CA GLU A 71 3.76 9.97 -9.45
C GLU A 71 3.71 10.31 -7.95
N VAL A 72 4.09 9.36 -7.08
CA VAL A 72 4.21 9.64 -5.63
C VAL A 72 5.22 10.74 -5.35
N ARG A 73 6.37 10.74 -6.03
CA ARG A 73 7.37 11.81 -5.89
C ARG A 73 6.86 13.15 -6.41
N LYS A 74 6.18 13.11 -7.56
CA LYS A 74 5.70 14.32 -8.23
C LYS A 74 4.63 15.03 -7.41
N TYR A 75 3.66 14.29 -6.86
CA TYR A 75 2.47 14.90 -6.27
C TYR A 75 2.41 14.84 -4.74
N LEU A 76 3.05 13.87 -4.09
CA LEU A 76 2.97 13.70 -2.64
C LEU A 76 4.29 14.04 -1.92
N LEU A 77 5.41 13.53 -2.43
CA LEU A 77 6.75 13.79 -1.89
C LEU A 77 7.45 14.89 -2.72
N CYS A 78 6.71 15.97 -2.99
CA CYS A 78 7.13 17.05 -3.86
C CYS A 78 8.21 17.93 -3.22
N ASP A 79 8.77 18.85 -4.02
CA ASP A 79 9.79 19.79 -3.56
C ASP A 79 9.28 20.66 -2.39
N PRO A 80 10.10 20.93 -1.35
CA PRO A 80 9.69 21.73 -0.20
C PRO A 80 9.11 23.10 -0.54
N LYS A 81 9.41 23.70 -1.70
CA LYS A 81 8.79 24.94 -2.15
C LYS A 81 7.27 24.85 -2.35
N HIS A 82 6.74 23.63 -2.47
CA HIS A 82 5.32 23.33 -2.58
C HIS A 82 4.69 22.91 -1.23
N LEU A 83 5.45 22.95 -0.14
CA LEU A 83 5.02 22.56 1.21
C LEU A 83 5.08 23.76 2.15
N GLU A 84 4.16 23.82 3.11
CA GLU A 84 4.13 24.86 4.15
C GLU A 84 3.89 24.22 5.52
N THR A 85 4.64 24.65 6.53
CA THR A 85 4.47 24.16 7.90
C THR A 85 3.39 24.99 8.59
N LEU A 86 2.31 24.34 9.03
CA LEU A 86 1.19 24.98 9.73
C LEU A 86 0.95 24.32 11.09
N CYS A 87 0.45 25.10 12.06
CA CYS A 87 -0.14 24.50 13.25
C CYS A 87 -1.45 23.77 12.88
N LYS A 88 -1.89 22.83 13.73
CA LYS A 88 -3.07 21.99 13.45
C LYS A 88 -4.32 22.82 13.13
N GLU A 89 -4.58 23.88 13.90
CA GLU A 89 -5.76 24.73 13.70
C GLU A 89 -5.73 25.45 12.34
N CYS A 90 -4.56 25.97 11.96
CA CYS A 90 -4.38 26.61 10.65
C CYS A 90 -4.49 25.61 9.49
N HIS A 91 -3.97 24.39 9.65
CA HIS A 91 -4.07 23.34 8.64
C HIS A 91 -5.52 22.91 8.43
N ASP A 92 -6.24 22.58 9.51
CA ASP A 92 -7.65 22.14 9.47
C ASP A 92 -8.57 23.21 8.86
N ARG A 93 -8.25 24.50 9.01
CA ARG A 93 -9.00 25.61 8.38
C ARG A 93 -8.76 25.70 6.86
N ARG A 94 -7.58 25.32 6.36
CA ARG A 94 -7.28 25.34 4.92
C ARG A 94 -7.82 24.12 4.19
N ASP A 95 -7.78 22.94 4.82
CA ASP A 95 -8.27 21.68 4.22
C ASP A 95 -9.79 21.62 4.04
N LYS A 96 -10.55 22.49 4.74
CA LYS A 96 -12.01 22.52 4.68
C LYS A 96 -12.58 23.42 3.58
N ASN A 97 -11.72 24.03 2.76
CA ASN A 97 -12.10 24.83 1.59
C ASN A 97 -11.80 24.07 0.30
#